data_AF-A0A540X093-F1
#
_entry.id   AF-A0A540X093-F1
#
_cell.length_a   1.000
_cell.length_b   1.000
_cell.length_c   1.000
_cell.angle_alpha   90.00
_cell.angle_beta   90.00
_cell.angle_gamma   90.00
#
_symmetry.space_group_name_H-M   'P 1'
#
loop_
_entity.id
_entity.type
_entity.pdbx_description
1 polymer ?
#
loop_
_entity_poly.entity_id
_entity_poly.type
_entity_poly.pdbx_seq_one_letter_code
_entity_poly.pdbx_strand_id
1 'polypeptide(L)'
;MTLFEKLLQEPSLHAHAGSAAKRASLKAKLSPSAEVKQVTTDLRISEGQDQLLDAKSVTVKGNLIIEDQGRLLVAGDLVVEGNIIHEGFDYSLLFVGGSLKANNLLFHGEIVVLGDFALQGVAWTYYSDYSAYADTLSARLVVSDDREDAIDKVRAPQHLVGHSSEIGPKLGKLLHKGLVDEEGEWSYTTLAKKLLKKEELLP
;
A
#
# COMPACT_ATOMS: atom_id res chain seq x y z
N MET A 1 -20.36 -3.50 -18.07
CA MET A 1 -19.13 -3.69 -17.29
C MET A 1 -18.74 -2.35 -16.66
N THR A 2 -18.73 -2.27 -15.34
CA THR A 2 -18.30 -1.10 -14.57
C THR A 2 -16.80 -0.83 -14.78
N LEU A 3 -16.32 0.35 -14.38
CA LEU A 3 -14.89 0.66 -14.45
C LEU A 3 -14.06 -0.33 -13.62
N PHE A 4 -14.51 -0.68 -12.41
CA PHE A 4 -13.78 -1.62 -11.55
C PHE A 4 -13.75 -3.03 -12.10
N GLU A 5 -14.84 -3.50 -12.69
CA GLU A 5 -14.84 -4.79 -13.39
C GLU A 5 -13.80 -4.81 -14.52
N LYS A 6 -13.57 -3.69 -15.22
CA LYS A 6 -12.50 -3.59 -16.22
C LYS A 6 -11.11 -3.64 -15.58
N LEU A 7 -10.88 -2.83 -14.55
CA LEU A 7 -9.59 -2.79 -13.85
C LEU A 7 -9.21 -4.16 -13.25
N LEU A 8 -10.19 -4.93 -12.76
CA LEU A 8 -9.97 -6.28 -12.22
C LEU A 8 -9.60 -7.33 -13.28
N GLN A 9 -9.83 -7.06 -14.56
CA GLN A 9 -9.40 -7.96 -15.65
C GLN A 9 -7.98 -7.65 -16.13
N GLU A 10 -7.41 -6.51 -15.70
CA GLU A 10 -6.06 -6.15 -16.09
C GLU A 10 -5.04 -6.93 -15.24
N PRO A 11 -3.96 -7.46 -15.85
CA PRO A 11 -2.88 -8.10 -15.11
C PRO A 11 -2.05 -7.11 -14.28
N SER A 12 -2.12 -5.82 -14.64
CA SER A 12 -1.53 -4.69 -13.92
C SER A 12 -2.20 -3.40 -14.36
N LEU A 13 -2.31 -2.44 -13.45
CA LEU A 13 -2.85 -1.11 -13.70
C LEU A 13 -1.80 -0.11 -14.22
N HIS A 14 -0.57 -0.52 -14.54
CA HIS A 14 0.47 0.34 -15.10
C HIS A 14 -0.02 1.15 -16.32
N ALA A 15 -0.73 0.50 -17.23
CA ALA A 15 -1.26 1.14 -18.43
C ALA A 15 -2.23 2.29 -18.10
N HIS A 16 -2.90 2.22 -16.94
CA HIS A 16 -3.92 3.15 -16.45
C HIS A 16 -3.45 4.14 -15.40
N ALA A 17 -2.35 3.85 -14.69
CA ALA A 17 -1.88 4.64 -13.53
C ALA A 17 -0.39 4.98 -13.56
N GLY A 18 0.37 4.51 -14.57
CA GLY A 18 1.82 4.68 -14.67
C GLY A 18 2.33 6.11 -14.86
N SER A 19 1.45 7.11 -14.95
CA SER A 19 1.84 8.52 -14.97
C SER A 19 0.76 9.40 -14.36
N ALA A 20 1.13 10.61 -13.93
CA ALA A 20 0.22 11.61 -13.37
C ALA A 20 -1.01 11.85 -14.26
N ALA A 21 -0.78 12.01 -15.57
CA ALA A 21 -1.87 12.24 -16.53
C ALA A 21 -2.82 11.03 -16.64
N LYS A 22 -2.27 9.81 -16.61
CA LYS A 22 -3.06 8.58 -16.61
C LYS A 22 -3.88 8.44 -15.32
N ARG A 23 -3.28 8.70 -14.15
CA ARG A 23 -3.97 8.72 -12.85
C ARG A 23 -5.08 9.76 -12.81
N ALA A 24 -4.82 10.99 -13.28
CA ALA A 24 -5.84 12.03 -13.37
C ALA A 24 -7.00 11.64 -14.29
N SER A 25 -6.69 11.04 -15.46
CA SER A 25 -7.71 10.52 -16.38
C SER A 25 -8.54 9.40 -15.77
N LEU A 26 -7.89 8.50 -15.01
CA LEU A 26 -8.58 7.42 -14.31
C LEU A 26 -9.48 7.95 -13.21
N LYS A 27 -8.98 8.91 -12.41
CA LYS A 27 -9.74 9.56 -11.33
C LYS A 27 -10.99 10.26 -11.85
N ALA A 28 -10.89 10.96 -12.98
CA ALA A 28 -12.02 11.67 -13.59
C ALA A 28 -13.16 10.73 -14.05
N LYS A 29 -12.88 9.44 -14.22
CA LYS A 29 -13.88 8.42 -14.59
C LYS A 29 -14.55 7.78 -13.38
N LEU A 30 -14.04 8.04 -12.17
CA LEU A 30 -14.63 7.53 -10.94
C LEU A 30 -15.80 8.42 -10.51
N SER A 31 -16.84 7.79 -10.03
CA SER A 31 -18.03 8.45 -9.48
C SER A 31 -18.49 7.65 -8.27
N PRO A 32 -17.77 7.74 -7.13
CA PRO A 32 -18.13 6.98 -5.95
C PRO A 32 -19.53 7.36 -5.48
N SER A 33 -20.26 6.39 -4.93
CA SER A 33 -21.53 6.64 -4.27
C SER A 33 -21.38 7.66 -3.13
N ALA A 34 -22.47 8.29 -2.69
CA ALA A 34 -22.42 9.22 -1.55
C ALA A 34 -22.19 8.53 -0.19
N GLU A 35 -22.10 7.20 -0.15
CA GLU A 35 -21.97 6.41 1.07
C GLU A 35 -20.66 6.71 1.81
N VAL A 36 -20.74 6.71 3.14
CA VAL A 36 -19.59 6.67 4.04
C VAL A 36 -19.66 5.37 4.81
N LYS A 37 -18.67 4.50 4.60
CA LYS A 37 -18.62 3.17 5.20
C LYS A 37 -17.61 3.12 6.33
N GLN A 38 -17.98 2.46 7.41
CA GLN A 38 -17.10 2.23 8.54
C GLN A 38 -17.02 0.73 8.85
N VAL A 39 -15.79 0.20 8.87
CA VAL A 39 -15.48 -1.14 9.37
C VAL A 39 -14.94 -0.97 10.79
N THR A 40 -15.69 -1.45 11.78
CA THR A 40 -15.41 -1.22 13.21
C THR A 40 -14.27 -2.07 13.77
N THR A 41 -13.76 -3.00 12.98
CA THR A 41 -12.67 -3.93 13.33
C THR A 41 -11.65 -3.99 12.19
N ASP A 42 -10.77 -4.98 12.21
CA ASP A 42 -9.88 -5.27 11.09
C ASP A 42 -10.70 -5.63 9.84
N LEU A 43 -10.31 -5.10 8.69
CA LEU A 43 -10.83 -5.52 7.39
C LEU A 43 -9.87 -6.55 6.80
N ARG A 44 -10.39 -7.75 6.51
CA ARG A 44 -9.62 -8.82 5.89
C ARG A 44 -10.16 -9.13 4.50
N ILE A 45 -9.29 -9.12 3.51
CA ILE A 45 -9.53 -9.61 2.16
C ILE A 45 -8.89 -10.98 2.08
N SER A 46 -9.72 -12.01 1.97
CA SER A 46 -9.24 -13.39 1.92
C SER A 46 -8.49 -13.68 0.62
N GLU A 47 -7.75 -14.79 0.63
CA GLU A 47 -7.03 -15.26 -0.55
C GLU A 47 -7.92 -15.33 -1.80
N GLY A 48 -7.46 -14.76 -2.91
CA GLY A 48 -8.16 -14.72 -4.20
C GLY A 48 -9.47 -13.90 -4.21
N GLN A 49 -9.80 -13.20 -3.12
CA GLN A 49 -11.03 -12.44 -3.02
C GLN A 49 -10.91 -11.06 -3.68
N ASP A 50 -11.87 -10.74 -4.52
CA ASP A 50 -12.12 -9.37 -4.97
C ASP A 50 -13.14 -8.69 -4.05
N GLN A 51 -12.76 -7.56 -3.48
CA GLN A 51 -13.68 -6.68 -2.78
C GLN A 51 -13.72 -5.30 -3.43
N LEU A 52 -14.91 -4.92 -3.87
CA LEU A 52 -15.23 -3.57 -4.33
C LEU A 52 -16.03 -2.83 -3.25
N LEU A 53 -15.54 -1.64 -2.88
CA LEU A 53 -16.25 -0.69 -2.02
C LEU A 53 -16.58 0.58 -2.80
N ASP A 54 -17.79 0.62 -3.36
CA ASP A 54 -18.36 1.82 -3.99
C ASP A 54 -18.89 2.80 -2.92
N ALA A 55 -17.97 3.48 -2.24
CA ALA A 55 -18.27 4.49 -1.24
C ALA A 55 -17.39 5.72 -1.44
N LYS A 56 -17.93 6.90 -1.13
CA LYS A 56 -17.17 8.17 -1.09
C LYS A 56 -16.01 8.08 -0.11
N SER A 57 -16.21 7.39 1.00
CA SER A 57 -15.17 7.18 1.99
C SER A 57 -15.35 5.87 2.74
N VAL A 58 -14.25 5.17 2.99
CA VAL A 58 -14.18 3.97 3.82
C VAL A 58 -13.21 4.23 4.97
N THR A 59 -13.66 4.00 6.19
CA THR A 59 -12.79 4.00 7.38
C THR A 59 -12.72 2.61 7.99
N VAL A 60 -11.52 2.04 8.10
CA VAL A 60 -11.23 0.80 8.82
C VAL A 60 -10.62 1.17 10.17
N LYS A 61 -11.30 0.86 11.27
CA LYS A 61 -10.84 1.14 12.64
C LYS A 61 -9.67 0.25 13.07
N GLY A 62 -9.55 -0.92 12.45
CA GLY A 62 -8.48 -1.88 12.66
C GLY A 62 -7.36 -1.78 11.63
N ASN A 63 -6.68 -2.91 11.42
CA ASN A 63 -5.78 -3.12 10.31
C ASN A 63 -6.56 -3.45 9.02
N LEU A 64 -5.97 -3.16 7.87
CA LEU A 64 -6.36 -3.73 6.58
C LEU A 64 -5.38 -4.87 6.27
N ILE A 65 -5.90 -6.08 6.13
CA ILE A 65 -5.11 -7.28 5.83
C ILE A 65 -5.57 -7.82 4.49
N ILE A 66 -4.63 -7.94 3.56
CA ILE A 66 -4.88 -8.53 2.24
C ILE A 66 -4.05 -9.81 2.16
N GLU A 67 -4.71 -10.94 1.98
CA GLU A 67 -4.05 -12.24 1.75
C GLU A 67 -3.67 -12.39 0.26
N ASP A 68 -2.93 -13.45 -0.06
CA ASP A 68 -2.44 -13.69 -1.43
C ASP A 68 -3.56 -13.64 -2.48
N GLN A 69 -3.30 -13.00 -3.62
CA GLN A 69 -4.29 -12.81 -4.68
C GLN A 69 -5.53 -11.98 -4.28
N GLY A 70 -5.55 -11.42 -3.07
CA GLY A 70 -6.62 -10.55 -2.60
C GLY A 70 -6.55 -9.17 -3.27
N ARG A 71 -7.70 -8.65 -3.67
CA ARG A 71 -7.80 -7.37 -4.38
C ARG A 71 -8.87 -6.49 -3.75
N LEU A 72 -8.46 -5.33 -3.24
CA LEU A 72 -9.36 -4.31 -2.71
C LEU A 72 -9.39 -3.10 -3.63
N LEU A 73 -10.60 -2.73 -4.08
CA LEU A 73 -10.83 -1.50 -4.83
C LEU A 73 -11.79 -0.61 -4.04
N VAL A 74 -11.34 0.57 -3.66
CA VAL A 74 -12.13 1.60 -2.99
C VAL A 74 -12.35 2.76 -3.95
N ALA A 75 -13.61 3.13 -4.19
CA ALA A 75 -13.93 4.15 -5.18
C ALA A 75 -13.56 5.58 -4.74
N GLY A 76 -13.69 5.87 -3.45
CA GLY A 76 -13.33 7.14 -2.84
C GLY A 76 -12.11 7.04 -1.92
N ASP A 77 -12.16 7.77 -0.81
CA ASP A 77 -11.07 7.82 0.16
C ASP A 77 -11.03 6.56 1.03
N LEU A 78 -9.82 6.12 1.42
CA LEU A 78 -9.60 5.03 2.36
C LEU A 78 -8.75 5.52 3.54
N VAL A 79 -9.30 5.39 4.74
CA VAL A 79 -8.58 5.63 6.00
C VAL A 79 -8.51 4.32 6.77
N VAL A 80 -7.30 3.87 7.08
CA VAL A 80 -7.04 2.71 7.95
C VAL A 80 -6.40 3.24 9.21
N GLU A 81 -7.08 3.17 10.35
CA GLU A 81 -6.55 3.68 11.63
C GLU A 81 -5.43 2.79 12.21
N GLY A 82 -5.29 1.58 11.67
CA GLY A 82 -4.16 0.69 11.90
C GLY A 82 -3.16 0.67 10.73
N ASN A 83 -2.65 -0.54 10.45
CA ASN A 83 -1.66 -0.78 9.41
C ASN A 83 -2.32 -1.45 8.19
N ILE A 84 -1.72 -1.26 7.01
CA ILE A 84 -2.03 -2.00 5.80
C ILE A 84 -0.97 -3.08 5.64
N ILE A 85 -1.41 -4.34 5.53
CA ILE A 85 -0.53 -5.49 5.61
C ILE A 85 -0.89 -6.47 4.51
N HIS A 86 0.08 -6.75 3.65
CA HIS A 86 0.11 -7.89 2.76
C HIS A 86 1.53 -8.44 2.74
N GLU A 87 1.68 -9.67 3.21
CA GLU A 87 2.96 -10.39 3.39
C GLU A 87 3.16 -11.47 2.32
N GLY A 88 2.44 -11.37 1.21
CA GLY A 88 2.39 -12.39 0.19
C GLY A 88 3.49 -12.31 -0.87
N PHE A 89 3.40 -13.23 -1.83
CA PHE A 89 4.28 -13.32 -3.02
C PHE A 89 3.50 -13.36 -4.33
N ASP A 90 2.18 -13.45 -4.27
CA ASP A 90 1.33 -13.39 -5.45
C ASP A 90 0.80 -11.97 -5.69
N TYR A 91 0.29 -11.74 -6.91
CA TYR A 91 -0.32 -10.48 -7.28
C TYR A 91 -1.49 -10.13 -6.36
N SER A 92 -1.30 -9.11 -5.53
CA SER A 92 -2.38 -8.48 -4.77
C SER A 92 -2.54 -7.04 -5.21
N LEU A 93 -3.75 -6.50 -5.09
CA LEU A 93 -4.06 -5.14 -5.54
C LEU A 93 -4.71 -4.35 -4.40
N LEU A 94 -4.15 -3.16 -4.12
CA LEU A 94 -4.82 -2.12 -3.36
C LEU A 94 -5.05 -0.90 -4.25
N PHE A 95 -6.29 -0.68 -4.66
CA PHE A 95 -6.71 0.48 -5.43
C PHE A 95 -7.55 1.43 -4.57
N VAL A 96 -7.17 2.70 -4.54
CA VAL A 96 -7.88 3.78 -3.85
C VAL A 96 -8.11 4.94 -4.84
N GLY A 97 -9.37 5.18 -5.18
CA GLY A 97 -9.79 6.22 -6.11
C GLY A 97 -9.68 7.65 -5.57
N GLY A 98 -9.63 7.78 -4.24
CA GLY A 98 -9.35 9.00 -3.52
C GLY A 98 -8.01 8.97 -2.81
N SER A 99 -7.96 9.55 -1.61
CA SER A 99 -6.77 9.61 -0.76
C SER A 99 -6.67 8.37 0.14
N LEU A 100 -5.44 7.92 0.40
CA LEU A 100 -5.13 6.81 1.31
C LEU A 100 -4.39 7.33 2.54
N LYS A 101 -4.91 7.00 3.73
CA LYS A 101 -4.26 7.26 5.01
C LYS A 101 -4.12 5.99 5.84
N ALA A 102 -2.94 5.73 6.38
CA ALA A 102 -2.73 4.67 7.37
C ALA A 102 -1.56 4.95 8.32
N ASN A 103 -1.35 4.10 9.33
CA ASN A 103 -0.17 4.22 10.20
C ASN A 103 1.08 3.76 9.46
N ASN A 104 1.09 2.50 9.01
CA ASN A 104 2.15 1.92 8.20
C ASN A 104 1.56 1.10 7.06
N LEU A 105 2.38 0.85 6.05
CA LEU A 105 2.10 -0.07 4.96
C LEU A 105 3.27 -1.02 4.79
N LEU A 106 2.98 -2.33 4.76
CA LEU A 106 3.85 -3.37 4.26
C LEU A 106 3.09 -4.10 3.16
N PHE A 107 3.59 -4.06 1.92
CA PHE A 107 2.80 -4.53 0.79
C PHE A 107 3.67 -5.06 -0.36
N HIS A 108 3.48 -6.34 -0.67
CA HIS A 108 3.77 -6.94 -1.97
C HIS A 108 2.61 -6.75 -2.95
N GLY A 109 2.86 -6.67 -4.26
CA GLY A 109 1.80 -6.40 -5.23
C GLY A 109 1.68 -4.94 -5.63
N GLU A 110 0.56 -4.61 -6.26
CA GLU A 110 0.32 -3.33 -6.90
C GLU A 110 -0.52 -2.40 -6.02
N ILE A 111 -0.09 -1.14 -5.90
CA ILE A 111 -0.81 -0.10 -5.16
C ILE A 111 -1.13 1.05 -6.11
N VAL A 112 -2.39 1.46 -6.19
CA VAL A 112 -2.81 2.65 -6.92
C VAL A 112 -3.54 3.59 -5.98
N VAL A 113 -3.02 4.80 -5.80
CA VAL A 113 -3.70 5.88 -5.05
C VAL A 113 -3.83 7.09 -5.97
N LEU A 114 -5.08 7.49 -6.25
CA LEU A 114 -5.37 8.61 -7.16
C LEU A 114 -5.55 9.96 -6.44
N GLY A 115 -5.42 9.98 -5.13
CA GLY A 115 -5.38 11.17 -4.27
C GLY A 115 -4.08 11.25 -3.48
N ASP A 116 -4.14 11.86 -2.30
CA ASP A 116 -2.99 11.94 -1.42
C ASP A 116 -2.71 10.57 -0.79
N PHE A 117 -1.46 10.11 -0.85
CA PHE A 117 -1.03 8.89 -0.17
C PHE A 117 -0.16 9.27 1.04
N ALA A 118 -0.71 9.13 2.25
CA ALA A 118 -0.07 9.58 3.48
C ALA A 118 -0.02 8.48 4.54
N LEU A 119 1.17 8.16 5.00
CA LEU A 119 1.43 7.20 6.07
C LEU A 119 2.10 7.93 7.25
N GLN A 120 1.73 7.56 8.47
CA GLN A 120 2.31 8.19 9.66
C GLN A 120 3.75 7.71 9.92
N GLY A 121 4.03 6.44 9.62
CA GLY A 121 5.30 5.78 9.85
C GLY A 121 5.95 5.35 8.54
N VAL A 122 5.90 4.06 8.25
CA VAL A 122 6.65 3.43 7.16
C VAL A 122 5.74 3.10 5.98
N ALA A 123 6.20 3.41 4.77
CA ALA A 123 5.74 2.81 3.51
C ALA A 123 6.77 1.78 3.06
N TRP A 124 6.46 0.49 3.12
CA TRP A 124 7.36 -0.58 2.71
C TRP A 124 6.72 -1.39 1.59
N THR A 125 7.17 -1.14 0.38
CA THR A 125 6.84 -1.92 -0.81
C THR A 125 8.02 -2.79 -1.17
N TYR A 126 7.75 -4.02 -1.62
CA TYR A 126 8.82 -4.97 -1.93
C TYR A 126 8.49 -5.86 -3.14
N TYR A 127 9.55 -6.45 -3.71
CA TYR A 127 9.64 -7.24 -4.95
C TYR A 127 9.26 -6.53 -6.26
N SER A 128 10.03 -6.84 -7.31
CA SER A 128 10.11 -6.10 -8.57
C SER A 128 8.95 -6.30 -9.54
N ASP A 129 8.08 -7.27 -9.28
CA ASP A 129 7.04 -7.66 -10.23
C ASP A 129 5.90 -6.63 -10.33
N TYR A 130 5.83 -5.70 -9.38
CA TYR A 130 4.74 -4.74 -9.25
C TYR A 130 5.23 -3.35 -8.86
N SER A 131 4.40 -2.32 -9.11
CA SER A 131 4.73 -0.91 -8.80
C SER A 131 3.68 -0.26 -7.90
N ALA A 132 4.08 0.78 -7.19
CA ALA A 132 3.19 1.72 -6.55
C ALA A 132 2.99 2.97 -7.43
N TYR A 133 1.75 3.45 -7.50
CA TYR A 133 1.34 4.60 -8.33
C TYR A 133 0.66 5.66 -7.47
N ALA A 134 1.26 6.83 -7.38
CA ALA A 134 0.69 7.99 -6.71
C ALA A 134 1.34 9.29 -7.21
N ASP A 135 0.62 10.41 -7.13
CA ASP A 135 1.24 11.72 -7.41
C ASP A 135 2.14 12.16 -6.25
N THR A 136 1.78 11.80 -5.00
CA THR A 136 2.60 12.08 -3.83
C THR A 136 2.43 10.99 -2.79
N LEU A 137 3.55 10.47 -2.28
CA LEU A 137 3.63 9.63 -1.09
C LEU A 137 4.34 10.40 0.03
N SER A 138 3.70 10.50 1.20
CA SER A 138 4.30 11.09 2.41
C SER A 138 4.38 10.04 3.51
N ALA A 139 5.56 9.90 4.13
CA ALA A 139 5.82 8.97 5.23
C ALA A 139 7.03 9.42 6.05
N ARG A 140 7.30 8.82 7.21
CA ARG A 140 8.58 9.01 7.93
C ARG A 140 9.73 8.25 7.25
N LEU A 141 9.42 7.08 6.69
CA LEU A 141 10.34 6.24 5.94
C LEU A 141 9.60 5.65 4.74
N VAL A 142 10.19 5.75 3.55
CA VAL A 142 9.75 5.01 2.37
C VAL A 142 10.85 4.01 2.00
N VAL A 143 10.45 2.75 1.82
CA VAL A 143 11.28 1.63 1.39
C VAL A 143 10.65 1.04 0.14
N SER A 144 11.37 1.10 -0.97
CA SER A 144 11.04 0.41 -2.22
C SER A 144 12.12 -0.66 -2.42
N ASP A 145 11.93 -1.83 -1.80
CA ASP A 145 12.86 -2.96 -1.90
C ASP A 145 12.70 -3.66 -3.25
N ASP A 146 13.74 -3.55 -4.07
CA ASP A 146 13.81 -4.13 -5.40
C ASP A 146 12.61 -3.76 -6.29
N ARG A 147 12.28 -2.45 -6.36
CA ARG A 147 11.08 -1.95 -7.07
C ARG A 147 11.34 -0.72 -7.91
N GLU A 148 10.56 -0.62 -8.99
CA GLU A 148 10.39 0.59 -9.80
C GLU A 148 8.99 1.19 -9.60
N ASP A 149 8.86 2.11 -8.64
CA ASP A 149 7.60 2.77 -8.34
C ASP A 149 7.41 4.05 -9.18
N ALA A 150 6.20 4.26 -9.72
CA ALA A 150 5.83 5.45 -10.47
C ALA A 150 5.15 6.49 -9.56
N ILE A 151 5.93 6.93 -8.55
CA ILE A 151 5.53 7.96 -7.58
C ILE A 151 6.21 9.28 -7.93
N ASP A 152 5.45 10.31 -8.32
CA ASP A 152 6.05 11.55 -8.82
C ASP A 152 6.80 12.33 -7.73
N LYS A 153 6.31 12.28 -6.49
CA LYS A 153 6.93 12.97 -5.35
C LYS A 153 6.88 12.15 -4.07
N VAL A 154 8.04 11.78 -3.56
CA VAL A 154 8.20 11.21 -2.22
C VAL A 154 8.56 12.31 -1.22
N ARG A 155 7.78 12.41 -0.14
CA ARG A 155 8.00 13.32 1.01
C ARG A 155 8.30 12.49 2.25
N ALA A 156 9.55 12.09 2.38
CA ALA A 156 10.02 11.36 3.56
C ALA A 156 11.41 11.83 3.97
N PRO A 157 11.70 11.96 5.29
CA PRO A 157 13.05 12.18 5.79
C PRO A 157 14.06 11.14 5.30
N GLN A 158 13.59 9.90 5.10
CA GLN A 158 14.39 8.79 4.59
C GLN A 158 13.61 8.10 3.45
N HIS A 159 14.30 7.89 2.33
CA HIS A 159 13.78 7.17 1.18
C HIS A 159 14.86 6.21 0.69
N LEU A 160 14.60 4.91 0.83
CA LEU A 160 15.50 3.84 0.47
C LEU A 160 14.92 3.08 -0.73
N VAL A 161 15.70 3.00 -1.80
CA VAL A 161 15.34 2.30 -3.04
C VAL A 161 16.54 1.46 -3.44
N GLY A 162 16.29 0.23 -3.84
CA GLY A 162 17.33 -0.68 -4.33
C GLY A 162 17.16 -2.08 -3.79
N HIS A 163 18.11 -2.94 -4.13
CA HIS A 163 18.11 -4.33 -3.70
C HIS A 163 18.33 -4.45 -2.18
N SER A 164 17.78 -5.51 -1.58
CA SER A 164 17.78 -5.73 -0.14
C SER A 164 19.14 -5.61 0.53
N SER A 165 20.18 -6.16 -0.09
CA SER A 165 21.57 -6.08 0.36
C SER A 165 22.13 -4.66 0.43
N GLU A 166 21.60 -3.71 -0.35
CA GLU A 166 22.04 -2.32 -0.36
C GLU A 166 21.34 -1.46 0.69
N ILE A 167 20.06 -1.75 0.94
CA ILE A 167 19.22 -0.98 1.86
C ILE A 167 19.25 -1.52 3.29
N GLY A 168 19.50 -2.82 3.48
CA GLY A 168 19.53 -3.53 4.76
C GLY A 168 20.36 -2.85 5.85
N PRO A 169 21.65 -2.54 5.62
CA PRO A 169 22.50 -1.88 6.61
C PRO A 169 22.00 -0.48 7.02
N LYS A 170 21.24 0.21 6.15
CA LYS A 170 20.60 1.50 6.49
C LYS A 170 19.33 1.27 7.30
N LEU A 171 18.51 0.28 6.92
CA LEU A 171 17.30 -0.10 7.65
C LEU A 171 17.61 -0.47 9.10
N GLY A 172 18.67 -1.22 9.36
CA GLY A 172 19.07 -1.60 10.71
C GLY A 172 19.42 -0.42 11.64
N LYS A 173 19.71 0.77 11.07
CA LYS A 173 19.95 2.01 11.84
C LYS A 173 18.68 2.83 12.06
N LEU A 174 17.67 2.64 11.22
CA LEU A 174 16.43 3.42 11.20
C LEU A 174 15.31 2.74 11.99
N LEU A 175 15.29 1.41 11.99
CA LEU A 175 14.25 0.59 12.61
C LEU A 175 14.58 0.27 14.07
N HIS A 176 13.57 -0.13 14.84
CA HIS A 176 13.79 -0.71 16.16
C HIS A 176 14.74 -1.91 16.09
N LYS A 177 15.56 -2.09 17.15
CA LYS A 177 16.51 -3.20 17.26
C LYS A 177 15.81 -4.55 17.12
N GLY A 178 16.44 -5.47 16.38
CA GLY A 178 15.94 -6.83 16.16
C GLY A 178 14.93 -6.95 15.00
N LEU A 179 14.66 -5.88 14.25
CA LEU A 179 13.89 -5.94 13.00
C LEU A 179 14.76 -6.25 11.78
N VAL A 180 16.04 -5.90 11.88
CA VAL A 180 17.08 -6.18 10.91
C VAL A 180 18.23 -6.80 11.72
N ASP A 181 18.81 -7.87 11.20
CA ASP A 181 19.94 -8.54 11.86
C ASP A 181 21.28 -7.84 11.60
N GLU A 182 22.37 -8.45 12.07
CA GLU A 182 23.73 -7.90 11.94
C GLU A 182 24.24 -7.91 10.50
N GLU A 183 23.69 -8.77 9.64
CA GLU A 183 24.02 -8.88 8.21
C GLU A 183 23.21 -7.89 7.36
N GLY A 184 22.19 -7.26 7.95
CA GLY A 184 21.30 -6.34 7.25
C GLY A 184 20.05 -7.02 6.68
N GLU A 185 19.79 -8.27 7.03
CA GLU A 185 18.63 -9.02 6.56
C GLU A 185 17.42 -8.81 7.48
N TRP A 186 16.22 -9.00 6.94
CA TRP A 186 14.97 -8.92 7.69
C TRP A 186 13.99 -10.00 7.22
N SER A 187 12.92 -10.16 8.00
CA SER A 187 11.83 -11.09 7.67
C SER A 187 10.53 -10.30 7.50
N TYR A 188 9.95 -10.36 6.30
CA TYR A 188 8.63 -9.81 6.02
C TYR A 188 7.56 -10.35 6.99
N THR A 189 7.63 -11.64 7.31
CA THR A 189 6.80 -12.28 8.34
C THR A 189 6.94 -11.65 9.71
N THR A 190 8.15 -11.31 10.11
CA THR A 190 8.39 -10.67 11.39
C THR A 190 7.82 -9.26 11.41
N LEU A 191 8.01 -8.49 10.32
CA LEU A 191 7.44 -7.15 10.17
C LEU A 191 5.91 -7.19 10.17
N ALA A 192 5.28 -8.08 9.39
CA ALA A 192 3.84 -8.25 9.33
C ALA A 192 3.25 -8.62 10.69
N LYS A 193 3.85 -9.57 11.42
CA LYS A 193 3.41 -9.96 12.77
C LYS A 193 3.45 -8.80 13.76
N LYS A 194 4.46 -7.93 13.67
CA LYS A 194 4.56 -6.73 14.52
C LYS A 194 3.51 -5.68 14.15
N LEU A 195 3.34 -5.42 12.86
CA LEU A 195 2.30 -4.52 12.37
C LEU A 195 0.89 -5.00 12.74
N LEU A 196 0.61 -6.30 12.67
CA LEU A 196 -0.66 -6.87 13.12
C LEU A 196 -0.95 -6.55 14.59
N LYS A 197 0.08 -6.60 15.43
CA LYS A 197 0.02 -6.24 16.87
C LYS A 197 0.10 -4.73 17.13
N LYS A 198 0.18 -3.91 16.07
CA LYS A 198 0.36 -2.45 16.13
C LYS A 198 1.62 -2.03 16.88
N GLU A 199 2.66 -2.87 16.83
CA GLU A 199 3.97 -2.52 17.35
C GLU A 199 4.66 -1.53 16.39
N GLU A 200 5.42 -0.59 16.95
CA GLU A 200 6.13 0.40 16.15
C GLU A 200 7.32 -0.24 15.41
N LEU A 201 7.58 0.23 14.19
CA LEU A 201 8.75 -0.15 13.40
C LEU A 201 9.90 0.85 13.55
N LEU A 202 9.56 2.12 13.77
CA LEU A 202 10.50 3.23 13.94
C LEU A 202 10.56 3.63 15.42
N PRO A 203 11.74 4.03 15.93
CA PRO A 203 11.89 4.64 17.25
C PRO A 203 11.15 5.98 17.43
#